data_AF-U6DC67-F1
#
_entry.id   AF-U6DC67-F1
#
_cell.length_a   1.000
_cell.length_b   1.000
_cell.length_c   1.000
_cell.angle_alpha   90.00
_cell.angle_beta   90.00
_cell.angle_gamma   90.00
#
_symmetry.space_group_name_H-M   'P 1'
#
loop_
_entity.id
_entity.type
_entity.pdbx_description
1 polymer ?
#
loop_
_entity_poly.entity_id
_entity_poly.type
_entity_poly.pdbx_seq_one_letter_code
_entity_poly.pdbx_strand_id
1 'polypeptide(L)'
;GKCQGYRRRHRISSFRPVEDITEEDLENVAITVRDKIYDKVLGNTCHQCRQKTIDTKTVCRNQSCGGVRGQFCGPCLRNRYGEDVRSALLDPDWVCPPCRGICNCSYCRKRDGRCATGILIHLAKFYGYNNVKEYLESLQKQLVEDH
;
A
#
# COMPACT_ATOMS: atom_id res chain seq x y z
N GLY A 1 4.11 8.31 -36.25
CA GLY A 1 5.07 7.92 -35.20
C GLY A 1 5.73 9.15 -34.62
N LYS A 2 5.79 9.24 -33.29
CA LYS A 2 6.78 9.97 -32.47
C LYS A 2 6.38 9.77 -30.99
N CYS A 3 6.83 8.65 -30.42
CA CYS A 3 6.79 8.42 -28.98
C CYS A 3 7.69 9.47 -28.31
N GLN A 4 7.11 10.43 -27.61
CA GLN A 4 7.86 11.32 -26.73
C GLN A 4 8.35 10.48 -25.55
N GLY A 5 9.68 10.31 -25.47
CA GLY A 5 10.32 9.61 -24.38
C GLY A 5 9.93 10.23 -23.04
N TYR A 6 9.23 9.45 -22.22
CA TYR A 6 8.97 9.80 -20.83
C TYR A 6 10.32 9.93 -20.11
N ARG A 7 10.83 11.17 -19.96
CA ARG A 7 11.95 11.46 -19.06
C ARG A 7 11.57 10.90 -17.70
N ARG A 8 12.23 9.81 -17.27
CA ARG A 8 12.16 9.31 -15.90
C ARG A 8 12.70 10.42 -15.01
N ARG A 9 11.81 11.28 -14.50
CA ARG A 9 12.13 12.13 -13.35
C ARG A 9 12.59 11.16 -12.26
N HIS A 10 13.88 11.18 -11.93
CA HIS A 10 14.37 10.59 -10.70
C HIS A 10 13.59 11.28 -9.58
N ARG A 11 12.51 10.63 -9.13
CA ARG A 11 11.80 11.05 -7.93
C ARG A 11 12.80 10.79 -6.83
N ILE A 12 13.34 11.85 -6.24
CA ILE A 12 14.09 11.78 -5.00
C ILE A 12 13.22 10.95 -4.06
N SER A 13 13.73 9.75 -3.75
CA SER A 13 13.11 8.89 -2.76
C SER A 13 13.06 9.70 -1.48
N SER A 14 11.90 9.77 -0.83
CA SER A 14 11.80 10.23 0.56
C SER A 14 12.39 9.14 1.44
N PHE A 15 13.67 8.83 1.22
CA PHE A 15 14.40 7.79 1.90
C PHE A 15 14.63 8.29 3.32
N ARG A 16 13.73 7.87 4.21
CA ARG A 16 13.85 8.07 5.65
C ARG A 16 14.31 6.75 6.24
N PRO A 17 15.54 6.62 6.73
CA PRO A 17 16.05 5.35 7.25
C PRO A 17 15.31 4.93 8.53
N VAL A 18 15.51 3.69 8.99
CA VAL A 18 14.71 3.12 10.10
C VAL A 18 15.06 3.76 11.44
N GLU A 19 16.32 4.14 11.62
CA GLU A 19 16.86 4.86 12.77
C GLU A 19 16.26 6.25 12.97
N ASP A 20 15.70 6.84 11.91
CA ASP A 20 15.02 8.14 11.97
C ASP A 20 13.54 8.01 12.35
N ILE A 21 12.99 6.79 12.48
CA ILE A 21 11.60 6.58 12.90
C ILE A 21 11.51 6.75 14.42
N THR A 22 10.68 7.70 14.86
CA THR A 22 10.48 8.00 16.28
C THR A 22 9.29 7.23 16.84
N GLU A 23 9.18 7.14 18.16
CA GLU A 23 7.98 6.60 18.81
C GLU A 23 6.72 7.41 18.45
N GLU A 24 6.83 8.73 18.31
CA GLU A 24 5.72 9.59 17.87
C GLU A 24 5.21 9.18 16.48
N ASP A 25 6.09 8.80 15.56
CA ASP A 25 5.68 8.29 14.25
C ASP A 25 4.87 7.01 14.38
N LEU A 26 5.28 6.09 15.26
CA LEU A 26 4.63 4.79 15.48
C LEU A 26 3.28 4.96 16.18
N GLU A 27 3.18 5.89 17.12
CA GLU A 27 1.94 6.26 17.81
C GLU A 27 0.94 6.92 16.85
N ASN A 28 1.42 7.76 15.92
CA ASN A 28 0.59 8.44 14.92
C ASN A 28 0.13 7.54 13.75
N VAL A 29 0.40 6.22 13.79
CA VAL A 29 -0.16 5.26 12.83
C VAL A 29 -1.65 5.06 13.09
N ALA A 30 -2.50 5.37 12.11
CA ALA A 30 -3.93 5.10 12.20
C ALA A 30 -4.24 3.59 12.27
N ILE A 31 -5.00 3.16 13.27
CA ILE A 31 -5.39 1.74 13.45
C ILE A 31 -6.64 1.43 12.63
N THR A 32 -7.60 2.36 12.59
CA THR A 32 -8.87 2.24 11.89
C THR A 32 -9.08 3.42 10.95
N VAL A 33 -10.13 3.37 10.13
CA VAL A 33 -10.46 4.49 9.22
C VAL A 33 -10.91 5.73 10.01
N ARG A 34 -11.46 5.55 11.22
CA ARG A 34 -11.96 6.64 12.08
C ARG A 34 -10.84 7.44 12.72
N ASP A 35 -9.68 6.83 12.89
CA ASP A 35 -8.50 7.46 13.52
C ASP A 35 -7.78 8.41 12.54
N LYS A 36 -8.22 8.48 11.28
CA LYS A 36 -7.58 9.27 10.25
C LYS A 36 -8.08 10.70 10.25
N ILE A 37 -7.16 11.65 10.39
CA ILE A 37 -7.44 13.08 10.28
C ILE A 37 -7.05 13.56 8.87
N TYR A 38 -8.03 14.06 8.12
CA TYR A 38 -7.82 14.63 6.78
C TYR A 38 -7.21 16.02 6.87
N ASP A 39 -6.15 16.25 6.08
CA ASP A 39 -5.54 17.56 5.95
C ASP A 39 -5.01 17.75 4.52
N LYS A 40 -5.56 18.74 3.81
CA LYS A 40 -5.22 19.01 2.41
C LYS A 40 -3.84 19.65 2.24
N VAL A 41 -3.26 20.25 3.29
CA VAL A 41 -1.99 20.98 3.26
C VAL A 41 -0.87 20.11 3.81
N LEU A 42 -0.99 19.68 5.07
CA LEU A 42 0.05 18.95 5.81
C LEU A 42 -0.03 17.43 5.61
N GLY A 43 -1.20 16.89 5.27
CA GLY A 43 -1.35 15.45 5.10
C GLY A 43 -0.56 14.90 3.92
N ASN A 44 -0.23 13.61 3.95
CA ASN A 44 0.33 12.88 2.82
C ASN A 44 -0.66 11.83 2.30
N THR A 45 -0.52 11.44 1.04
CA THR A 45 -1.50 10.59 0.35
C THR A 45 -1.21 9.11 0.58
N CYS A 46 -2.23 8.32 0.90
CA CYS A 46 -2.14 6.87 0.89
C CYS A 46 -2.31 6.31 -0.54
N HIS A 47 -1.44 5.38 -0.96
CA HIS A 47 -1.50 4.70 -2.25
C HIS A 47 -2.86 4.05 -2.53
N GLN A 48 -3.42 3.36 -1.53
CA GLN A 48 -4.60 2.53 -1.70
C GLN A 48 -5.89 3.36 -1.71
N CYS A 49 -6.13 4.15 -0.67
CA CYS A 49 -7.39 4.91 -0.51
C CYS A 49 -7.30 6.34 -1.05
N ARG A 50 -6.10 6.83 -1.38
CA ARG A 50 -5.84 8.16 -1.95
C ARG A 50 -6.28 9.34 -1.08
N GLN A 51 -6.63 9.09 0.17
CA GLN A 51 -6.90 10.15 1.14
C GLN A 51 -5.58 10.81 1.56
N LYS A 52 -5.61 12.14 1.74
CA LYS A 52 -4.50 12.96 2.23
C LYS A 52 -4.71 13.23 3.72
N THR A 53 -3.94 12.55 4.55
CA THR A 53 -4.18 12.49 6.01
C THR A 53 -2.84 12.59 6.74
N ILE A 54 -2.86 13.06 7.99
CA ILE A 54 -1.65 13.34 8.78
C ILE A 54 -1.08 12.11 9.51
N ASP A 55 -1.79 10.99 9.52
CA ASP A 55 -1.31 9.73 10.08
C ASP A 55 -0.01 9.28 9.40
N THR A 56 0.87 8.65 10.17
CA THR A 56 2.12 8.09 9.67
C THR A 56 1.80 6.93 8.71
N LYS A 57 2.51 6.94 7.57
CA LYS A 57 2.37 5.94 6.50
C LYS A 57 3.71 5.28 6.28
N THR A 58 3.68 4.10 5.67
CA THR A 58 4.90 3.37 5.30
C THR A 58 5.85 4.19 4.41
N VAL A 59 7.13 3.85 4.46
CA VAL A 59 8.16 4.32 3.53
C VAL A 59 8.81 3.09 2.88
N CYS A 60 8.81 3.03 1.56
CA CYS A 60 9.39 1.89 0.82
C CYS A 60 10.91 2.03 0.73
N ARG A 61 11.63 0.93 1.00
CA ARG A 61 13.10 0.88 1.01
C ARG A 61 13.71 0.59 -0.37
N ASN A 62 12.89 0.21 -1.36
CA ASN A 62 13.35 0.03 -2.73
C ASN A 62 13.79 1.37 -3.35
N GLN A 63 15.05 1.45 -3.78
CA GLN A 63 15.69 2.65 -4.34
C GLN A 63 14.97 3.22 -5.57
N SER A 64 14.23 2.39 -6.31
CA SER A 64 13.44 2.81 -7.47
C SER A 64 12.02 3.28 -7.13
N CYS A 65 11.61 3.18 -5.86
CA CYS A 65 10.32 3.64 -5.37
C CYS A 65 10.34 5.13 -5.02
N GLY A 66 9.22 5.83 -5.25
CA GLY A 66 9.14 7.25 -4.92
C GLY A 66 7.73 7.81 -4.81
N GLY A 67 7.58 8.78 -3.91
CA GLY A 67 6.32 9.46 -3.59
C GLY A 67 5.23 8.50 -3.08
N VAL A 68 3.98 8.79 -3.43
CA VAL A 68 2.78 8.03 -3.00
C VAL A 68 2.83 6.52 -3.27
N ARG A 69 3.70 6.03 -4.16
CA ARG A 69 3.81 4.59 -4.49
C ARG A 69 4.14 3.74 -3.25
N GLY A 70 4.98 4.26 -2.36
CA GLY A 70 5.46 3.55 -1.18
C GLY A 70 4.63 3.78 0.08
N GLN A 71 3.62 4.66 0.04
CA GLN A 71 2.93 5.14 1.24
C GLN A 71 1.58 4.46 1.44
N PHE A 72 1.44 3.70 2.52
CA PHE A 72 0.19 3.07 2.93
C PHE A 72 -0.15 3.48 4.36
N CYS A 73 -1.41 3.87 4.58
CA CYS A 73 -1.94 4.04 5.94
C CYS A 73 -2.27 2.68 6.56
N GLY A 74 -2.29 2.62 7.89
CA GLY A 74 -2.52 1.39 8.67
C GLY A 74 -3.70 0.54 8.19
N PRO A 75 -4.93 1.10 8.07
CA PRO A 75 -6.09 0.30 7.68
C PRO A 75 -5.98 -0.27 6.27
N CYS A 76 -5.28 0.41 5.36
CA CYS A 76 -5.13 -0.05 3.99
C CYS A 76 -4.10 -1.17 3.89
N LEU A 77 -2.94 -1.02 4.54
CA LEU A 77 -1.91 -2.04 4.50
C LEU A 77 -2.42 -3.34 5.13
N ARG A 78 -2.99 -3.25 6.34
CA ARG A 78 -3.54 -4.39 7.07
C ARG A 78 -4.64 -5.09 6.29
N ASN A 79 -5.69 -4.36 5.91
CA ASN A 79 -6.86 -5.00 5.30
C ASN A 79 -6.58 -5.50 3.86
N ARG A 80 -5.64 -4.89 3.13
CA ARG A 80 -5.37 -5.31 1.74
C ARG A 80 -4.28 -6.35 1.59
N TYR A 81 -3.30 -6.35 2.49
CA TYR A 81 -2.07 -7.14 2.34
C TYR A 81 -1.70 -7.93 3.61
N GLY A 82 -2.39 -7.72 4.74
CA GLY A 82 -2.09 -8.43 5.98
C GLY A 82 -0.85 -7.91 6.73
N GLU A 83 -0.34 -6.75 6.35
CA GLU A 83 0.90 -6.18 6.91
C GLU A 83 0.60 -5.01 7.87
N ASP A 84 1.47 -4.82 8.87
CA ASP A 84 1.43 -3.74 9.84
C ASP A 84 2.37 -2.59 9.44
N VAL A 85 1.91 -1.34 9.58
CA VAL A 85 2.71 -0.15 9.23
C VAL A 85 3.86 0.06 10.21
N ARG A 86 3.68 -0.21 11.51
CA ARG A 86 4.74 -0.09 12.51
C ARG A 86 5.88 -1.04 12.20
N SER A 87 5.56 -2.31 11.94
CA SER A 87 6.53 -3.30 11.51
C SER A 87 7.23 -2.91 10.21
N ALA A 88 6.46 -2.42 9.22
CA ALA A 88 7.02 -1.97 7.94
C ALA A 88 7.94 -0.73 8.06
N LEU A 89 7.70 0.15 9.03
CA LEU A 89 8.55 1.34 9.26
C LEU A 89 9.89 0.97 9.87
N LEU A 90 9.90 0.00 10.79
CA LEU A 90 11.09 -0.48 11.50
C LEU A 90 11.90 -1.53 10.72
N ASP A 91 11.37 -2.04 9.62
CA ASP A 91 12.05 -3.00 8.75
C ASP A 91 12.90 -2.27 7.68
N PRO A 92 14.24 -2.44 7.70
CA PRO A 92 15.15 -1.79 6.75
C PRO A 92 15.02 -2.36 5.32
N ASP A 93 14.43 -3.55 5.18
CA ASP A 93 14.27 -4.26 3.91
C ASP A 93 12.82 -4.21 3.41
N TRP A 94 11.91 -3.50 4.09
CA TRP A 94 10.52 -3.47 3.69
C TRP A 94 10.30 -2.86 2.29
N VAL A 95 9.73 -3.67 1.40
CA VAL A 95 9.35 -3.27 0.04
C VAL A 95 7.84 -3.21 -0.10
N CYS A 96 7.32 -2.09 -0.60
CA CYS A 96 5.88 -1.90 -0.71
C CYS A 96 5.20 -2.87 -1.70
N PRO A 97 3.90 -3.15 -1.55
CA PRO A 97 3.16 -4.06 -2.44
C PRO A 97 3.29 -3.74 -3.94
N PRO A 98 3.28 -2.46 -4.39
CA PRO A 98 3.53 -2.12 -5.78
C PRO A 98 4.93 -2.50 -6.28
N CYS A 99 5.96 -2.42 -5.45
CA CYS A 99 7.33 -2.77 -5.83
C CYS A 99 7.57 -4.29 -5.81
N ARG A 100 6.84 -5.04 -4.99
CA ARG A 100 6.77 -6.52 -5.02
C ARG A 100 5.90 -7.09 -6.15
N GLY A 101 5.17 -6.25 -6.89
CA GLY A 101 4.27 -6.70 -7.96
C GLY A 101 2.96 -7.33 -7.47
N ILE A 102 2.64 -7.22 -6.18
CA ILE A 102 1.45 -7.84 -5.57
C ILE A 102 0.31 -6.84 -5.27
N CYS A 103 0.46 -5.58 -5.70
CA CYS A 103 -0.52 -4.54 -5.40
C CYS A 103 -1.89 -4.86 -6.01
N ASN A 104 -2.92 -4.93 -5.17
CA ASN A 104 -4.29 -5.20 -5.57
C ASN A 104 -5.17 -3.94 -5.69
N CYS A 105 -4.56 -2.74 -5.68
CA CYS A 105 -5.29 -1.49 -5.87
C CYS A 105 -5.86 -1.37 -7.30
N SER A 106 -6.93 -0.59 -7.45
CA SER A 106 -7.64 -0.45 -8.74
C SER A 106 -6.76 0.12 -9.85
N TYR A 107 -5.84 1.04 -9.55
CA TYR A 107 -4.94 1.61 -10.56
C TYR A 107 -3.86 0.62 -11.01
N CYS A 108 -3.21 -0.08 -10.09
CA CYS A 108 -2.18 -1.06 -10.45
C CYS A 108 -2.79 -2.20 -11.26
N ARG A 109 -3.94 -2.76 -10.81
CA ARG A 109 -4.63 -3.81 -11.55
C ARG A 109 -5.04 -3.38 -12.96
N LYS A 110 -5.59 -2.17 -13.13
CA LYS A 110 -5.95 -1.67 -14.46
C LYS A 110 -4.72 -1.54 -15.38
N ARG A 111 -3.59 -1.06 -14.85
CA ARG A 111 -2.33 -1.00 -15.61
C ARG A 111 -1.86 -2.39 -16.04
N ASP A 112 -2.10 -3.39 -15.20
CA ASP A 112 -1.71 -4.78 -15.43
C ASP A 112 -2.81 -5.56 -16.20
N GLY A 113 -3.80 -4.88 -16.80
CA GLY A 113 -4.85 -5.49 -17.63
C GLY A 113 -5.95 -6.22 -16.87
N ARG A 114 -6.02 -6.07 -15.54
CA ARG A 114 -6.98 -6.78 -14.67
C ARG A 114 -8.10 -5.86 -14.19
N CYS A 115 -9.28 -6.43 -13.96
CA CYS A 115 -10.40 -5.72 -13.32
C CYS A 115 -10.03 -5.24 -11.92
N ALA A 116 -10.59 -4.10 -11.51
CA ALA A 116 -10.41 -3.56 -10.16
C ALA A 116 -11.09 -4.48 -9.13
N THR A 117 -10.49 -4.60 -7.95
CA THR A 117 -11.07 -5.44 -6.87
C THR A 117 -12.30 -4.82 -6.21
N GLY A 118 -12.44 -3.48 -6.22
CA GLY A 118 -13.43 -2.82 -5.35
C GLY A 118 -13.11 -3.00 -3.86
N ILE A 119 -14.11 -2.87 -2.98
CA ILE A 119 -14.00 -2.98 -1.52
C ILE A 119 -14.19 -4.45 -1.08
N LEU A 120 -13.17 -5.29 -1.31
CA LEU A 120 -13.25 -6.74 -1.02
C LEU A 120 -13.09 -7.13 0.46
N ILE A 121 -12.68 -6.21 1.34
CA ILE A 121 -12.34 -6.60 2.72
C ILE A 121 -13.54 -7.21 3.47
N HIS A 122 -14.76 -6.72 3.24
CA HIS A 122 -15.96 -7.27 3.89
C HIS A 122 -16.24 -8.70 3.43
N LEU A 123 -16.07 -8.96 2.13
CA LEU A 123 -16.23 -10.29 1.55
C LEU A 123 -15.13 -11.25 2.02
N ALA A 124 -13.88 -10.80 2.03
CA ALA A 124 -12.74 -11.58 2.53
C ALA A 124 -12.98 -12.02 3.98
N LYS A 125 -13.37 -11.09 4.85
CA LYS A 125 -13.71 -11.39 6.25
C LYS A 125 -14.89 -12.34 6.40
N PHE A 126 -15.92 -12.17 5.58
CA PHE A 126 -17.08 -13.07 5.58
C PHE A 126 -16.66 -14.52 5.30
N TYR A 127 -15.70 -14.74 4.40
CA TYR A 127 -15.13 -16.05 4.10
C TYR A 127 -13.97 -16.47 5.04
N GLY A 128 -13.76 -15.77 6.15
CA GLY A 128 -12.76 -16.13 7.17
C GLY A 128 -11.32 -15.67 6.89
N TYR A 129 -11.10 -14.81 5.89
CA TYR A 129 -9.77 -14.26 5.58
C TYR A 129 -9.53 -12.93 6.29
N ASN A 130 -8.30 -12.72 6.75
CA ASN A 130 -7.92 -11.52 7.49
C ASN A 130 -7.67 -10.31 6.58
N ASN A 131 -7.30 -10.57 5.32
CA ASN A 131 -7.00 -9.54 4.33
C ASN A 131 -7.37 -9.98 2.91
N VAL A 132 -7.42 -8.99 2.01
CA VAL A 132 -7.83 -9.21 0.61
C VAL A 132 -6.79 -10.01 -0.19
N LYS A 133 -5.50 -9.92 0.12
CA LYS A 133 -4.46 -10.67 -0.59
C LYS A 133 -4.66 -12.17 -0.41
N GLU A 134 -4.80 -12.64 0.82
CA GLU A 134 -5.04 -14.06 1.13
C GLU A 134 -6.31 -14.58 0.45
N TYR A 135 -7.39 -13.80 0.51
CA TYR A 135 -8.63 -14.16 -0.16
C TYR A 135 -8.47 -14.28 -1.69
N LEU A 136 -7.71 -13.38 -2.32
CA LEU A 136 -7.46 -13.46 -3.77
C LEU A 136 -6.53 -14.61 -4.14
N GLU A 137 -5.61 -15.00 -3.25
CA GLU A 137 -4.71 -16.14 -3.45
C GLU A 137 -5.46 -17.47 -3.32
N SER A 138 -6.42 -17.58 -2.39
CA SER A 138 -7.22 -18.80 -2.26
C SER A 138 -8.12 -19.02 -3.48
N LEU A 139 -8.75 -17.98 -4.02
CA LEU A 139 -9.54 -18.07 -5.26
C LEU A 139 -8.69 -18.52 -6.46
N GLN A 140 -7.44 -18.05 -6.55
CA GLN A 140 -6.53 -18.48 -7.63
C GLN A 140 -6.15 -19.95 -7.51
N LYS A 141 -5.93 -20.46 -6.28
CA LYS A 141 -5.65 -21.89 -6.05
C LYS A 141 -6.82 -22.76 -6.46
N GLN A 142 -8.05 -22.40 -6.06
CA GLN A 142 -9.26 -23.14 -6.44
C GLN A 142 -9.42 -23.22 -7.96
N LEU A 143 -9.22 -22.11 -8.68
CA LEU A 143 -9.29 -22.10 -10.15
C LEU A 143 -8.21 -22.95 -10.83
N VAL A 144 -7.05 -23.15 -10.20
CA VAL A 144 -5.98 -24.00 -10.75
C VAL A 144 -6.22 -25.46 -10.42
N GLU A 145 -6.82 -25.78 -9.27
CA GLU A 145 -7.16 -27.15 -8.87
C GLU A 145 -8.37 -27.70 -9.65
N ASP A 146 -9.27 -26.81 -10.10
CA ASP A 146 -10.43 -27.14 -10.94
C ASP A 146 -10.10 -27.31 -12.44
N HIS A 147 -8.83 -27.17 -12.83
CA HIS A 147 -8.32 -27.26 -14.22
C HIS A 147 -7.17 -28.26 -14.36
#